data_AF-A0A7W1PGV3-F1
#
_entry.id   AF-A0A7W1PGV3-F1
#
_cell.length_a   1.000
_cell.length_b   1.000
_cell.length_c   1.000
_cell.angle_alpha   90.00
_cell.angle_beta   90.00
_cell.angle_gamma   90.00
#
_symmetry.space_group_name_H-M   'P 1'
#
loop_
_entity.id
_entity.type
_entity.pdbx_description
1 polymer ?
#
loop_
_entity_poly.entity_id
_entity_poly.type
_entity_poly.pdbx_seq_one_letter_code
_entity_poly.pdbx_strand_id
1 'polypeptide(L)'
;EDVDVVGLSILSGAHMTLFPRVRALLAEAGRDDILLTGGGIIPREDMDALKEQGIGELFGPGTPTSALAEYIQRWFAAREQQDA
;
A
#
# COMPACT_ATOMS: atom_id res chain seq x y z
N GLU A 1 -11.28 -8.30 12.00
CA GLU A 1 -11.83 -6.95 11.76
C GLU A 1 -11.76 -6.70 10.27
N ASP A 2 -12.81 -6.12 9.69
CA ASP A 2 -12.85 -5.77 8.28
C ASP A 2 -12.12 -4.44 8.10
N VAL A 3 -11.04 -4.43 7.32
CA VAL A 3 -10.18 -3.26 7.16
C VAL A 3 -10.15 -2.84 5.69
N ASP A 4 -10.20 -1.54 5.44
CA ASP A 4 -10.10 -1.00 4.07
C ASP A 4 -8.64 -0.86 3.60
N VAL A 5 -7.69 -0.84 4.54
CA VAL A 5 -6.27 -0.54 4.28
C VAL A 5 -5.35 -1.45 5.08
N VAL A 6 -4.33 -1.98 4.42
CA VAL A 6 -3.20 -2.69 5.02
C VAL A 6 -1.93 -1.91 4.72
N GLY A 7 -1.27 -1.43 5.79
CA GLY A 7 0.02 -0.75 5.72
C GLY A 7 1.16 -1.66 6.14
N LEU A 8 2.15 -1.92 5.27
CA LEU A 8 3.36 -2.66 5.62
C LEU A 8 4.54 -1.72 5.92
N SER A 9 5.32 -2.04 6.96
CA SER A 9 6.56 -1.33 7.28
C SER A 9 7.73 -2.29 7.18
N ILE A 10 8.62 -2.09 6.20
CA ILE A 10 9.71 -3.03 5.88
C ILE A 10 11.05 -2.31 5.90
N LEU A 11 11.89 -2.65 6.89
CA LEU A 11 13.26 -2.11 7.02
C LEU A 11 14.35 -3.13 6.64
N SER A 12 13.96 -4.35 6.27
CA SER A 12 14.87 -5.48 6.03
C SER A 12 15.28 -5.67 4.56
N GLY A 13 14.80 -4.82 3.64
CA GLY A 13 14.98 -4.99 2.19
C GLY A 13 14.12 -6.10 1.56
N ALA A 14 13.23 -6.73 2.33
CA ALA A 14 12.35 -7.79 1.85
C ALA A 14 11.08 -7.28 1.14
N HIS A 15 11.01 -5.99 0.77
CA HIS A 15 9.81 -5.34 0.21
C HIS A 15 9.39 -5.96 -1.13
N MET A 16 10.34 -6.31 -2.00
CA MET A 16 10.05 -6.98 -3.27
C MET A 16 9.49 -8.40 -3.13
N THR A 17 9.56 -8.99 -1.94
CA THR A 17 8.99 -10.32 -1.67
C THR A 17 7.69 -10.21 -0.86
N LEU A 18 7.68 -9.39 0.18
CA LEU A 18 6.56 -9.32 1.12
C LEU A 18 5.36 -8.56 0.56
N PHE A 19 5.56 -7.44 -0.14
CA PHE A 19 4.44 -6.72 -0.74
C PHE A 19 3.70 -7.58 -1.79
N PRO A 20 4.39 -8.22 -2.75
CA PRO A 20 3.70 -9.08 -3.73
C PRO A 20 3.04 -10.28 -3.07
N ARG A 21 3.67 -10.88 -2.04
CA ARG A 21 3.08 -12.01 -1.32
C ARG A 21 1.79 -11.61 -0.59
N VAL A 22 1.77 -10.47 0.09
CA VAL A 22 0.56 -9.99 0.76
C VAL A 22 -0.52 -9.62 -0.25
N ARG A 23 -0.17 -8.99 -1.38
CA ARG A 23 -1.14 -8.72 -2.47
C ARG A 23 -1.77 -10.00 -2.99
N ALA A 24 -0.97 -11.03 -3.25
CA ALA A 24 -1.48 -12.33 -3.71
C ALA A 24 -2.44 -12.96 -2.68
N LEU A 25 -2.09 -12.92 -1.39
CA LEU A 25 -2.95 -13.44 -0.33
C LEU A 25 -4.28 -12.68 -0.20
N LEU A 26 -4.27 -11.35 -0.38
CA LEU A 26 -5.49 -10.54 -0.40
C LEU A 26 -6.38 -10.92 -1.59
N ALA A 27 -5.79 -11.08 -2.79
CA ALA A 27 -6.52 -11.52 -3.98
C ALA A 27 -7.08 -12.95 -3.83
N GLU A 28 -6.30 -13.89 -3.26
CA GLU A 28 -6.75 -15.26 -2.93
C GLU A 28 -7.95 -15.24 -1.96
N ALA A 29 -8.01 -14.25 -1.07
CA ALA A 29 -9.12 -14.05 -0.15
C ALA A 29 -10.31 -13.27 -0.76
N GLY A 30 -10.24 -12.89 -2.04
CA GLY A 30 -11.26 -12.08 -2.72
C GLY A 30 -11.33 -10.63 -2.22
N ARG A 31 -10.24 -10.11 -1.64
CA ARG A 31 -10.14 -8.78 -1.03
C ARG A 31 -9.29 -7.83 -1.86
N ASP A 32 -9.57 -7.79 -3.17
CA ASP A 32 -8.93 -6.86 -4.10
C ASP A 32 -9.25 -5.39 -3.81
N ASP A 33 -10.32 -5.15 -3.04
CA ASP A 33 -10.80 -3.85 -2.59
C ASP A 33 -9.86 -3.19 -1.56
N ILE A 34 -9.10 -3.97 -0.80
CA ILE A 34 -8.22 -3.46 0.25
C ILE A 34 -7.01 -2.74 -0.36
N LEU A 35 -6.76 -1.51 0.10
CA LEU A 35 -5.54 -0.78 -0.22
C LEU A 35 -4.34 -1.42 0.48
N LEU A 36 -3.41 -1.96 -0.29
CA LEU A 36 -2.09 -2.36 0.22
C LEU A 36 -1.07 -1.26 -0.01
N THR A 37 -0.62 -0.59 1.05
CA THR A 37 0.34 0.53 1.02
C THR A 37 1.40 0.32 2.09
N GLY A 38 2.34 1.26 2.28
CA GLY A 38 3.34 1.12 3.32
C GLY A 38 4.58 1.98 3.14
N GLY A 39 5.64 1.60 3.83
CA GLY A 39 6.90 2.33 3.78
C GLY A 39 8.08 1.56 4.35
N GLY A 40 9.22 2.25 4.40
CA GLY A 40 10.48 1.68 4.88
C GLY A 40 11.68 2.19 4.10
N ILE A 41 12.76 1.42 4.10
CA ILE A 41 13.96 1.72 3.30
C ILE A 41 13.79 1.02 1.94
N ILE A 42 13.16 1.70 0.98
CA ILE A 42 12.81 1.13 -0.32
C ILE A 42 13.44 2.01 -1.43
N PRO A 43 14.26 1.45 -2.32
CA PRO A 43 14.74 2.15 -3.51
C PRO A 43 13.60 2.64 -4.40
N ARG A 44 13.79 3.76 -5.10
CA ARG A 44 12.76 4.34 -5.97
C ARG A 44 12.32 3.39 -7.09
N GLU A 45 13.26 2.68 -7.71
CA GLU A 45 12.98 1.69 -8.75
C GLU A 45 12.07 0.56 -8.26
N ASP A 46 12.30 0.09 -7.04
CA ASP A 46 11.49 -0.95 -6.40
C ASP A 46 10.10 -0.42 -6.05
N MET A 47 9.99 0.84 -5.63
CA MET A 47 8.69 1.46 -5.40
C MET A 47 7.87 1.56 -6.69
N ASP A 48 8.51 1.98 -7.79
CA ASP A 48 7.87 2.10 -9.10
C ASP A 48 7.41 0.70 -9.59
N ALA A 49 8.27 -0.32 -9.47
CA ALA A 49 7.94 -1.71 -9.84
C ALA A 49 6.80 -2.31 -8.99
N LEU A 50 6.77 -2.04 -7.68
CA LEU A 50 5.68 -2.48 -6.79
C LEU A 50 4.37 -1.79 -7.14
N LYS A 51 4.42 -0.51 -7.52
CA LYS A 51 3.23 0.24 -7.94
C LYS A 51 2.61 -0.34 -9.20
N GLU A 52 3.42 -0.77 -10.16
CA GLU A 52 2.95 -1.48 -11.36
C GLU A 52 2.26 -2.81 -11.03
N GLN A 53 2.58 -3.42 -9.89
CA GLN A 53 1.95 -4.65 -9.39
C GLN A 53 0.66 -4.41 -8.59
N GLY A 54 0.16 -3.17 -8.55
CA GLY A 54 -1.06 -2.82 -7.83
C GLY A 54 -0.86 -2.58 -6.33
N ILE A 55 0.40 -2.39 -5.89
CA ILE A 55 0.67 -1.83 -4.57
C ILE A 55 0.38 -0.32 -4.62
N GLY A 56 -0.26 0.19 -3.57
CA GLY A 56 -0.51 1.60 -3.36
C GLY A 56 0.78 2.40 -3.19
N GLU A 57 0.64 3.70 -2.96
CA GLU A 57 1.79 4.59 -2.79
C GLU A 57 2.68 4.13 -1.63
N LEU A 58 4.00 4.20 -1.82
CA LEU A 58 4.99 3.77 -0.83
C LEU A 58 5.78 4.97 -0.32
N PHE A 59 6.06 4.97 0.98
CA PHE A 59 6.64 6.10 1.68
C PHE A 59 8.04 5.78 2.19
N GLY A 60 9.02 6.52 1.68
CA GLY A 60 10.42 6.37 2.04
C GLY A 60 10.80 7.03 3.37
N PRO A 61 12.08 6.95 3.76
CA PRO A 61 12.58 7.56 4.99
C PRO A 61 12.38 9.08 4.99
N GLY A 62 12.01 9.63 6.15
CA GLY A 62 11.79 11.07 6.30
C GLY A 62 10.43 11.57 5.77
N THR A 63 9.59 10.69 5.21
CA THR A 63 8.20 11.05 4.88
C THR A 63 7.45 11.41 6.17
N PRO A 64 6.80 12.58 6.25
CA PRO A 64 5.99 12.92 7.41
C PRO A 64 4.76 12.00 7.48
N THR A 65 4.39 11.56 8.68
CA THR A 65 3.23 10.69 8.89
C THR A 65 1.93 11.31 8.37
N SER A 66 1.83 12.64 8.33
CA SER A 66 0.68 13.35 7.76
C SER A 66 0.48 13.04 6.27
N ALA A 67 1.56 12.87 5.50
CA ALA A 67 1.44 12.55 4.07
C ALA A 67 0.81 11.17 3.84
N LEU A 68 1.18 10.17 4.66
CA LEU A 68 0.56 8.84 4.64
C LEU A 68 -0.92 8.92 5.05
N ALA A 69 -1.23 9.66 6.12
CA ALA A 69 -2.61 9.83 6.58
C ALA A 69 -3.50 10.52 5.53
N GLU A 70 -3.02 11.60 4.93
CA GLU A 70 -3.71 12.31 3.84
C GLU A 70 -3.90 11.42 2.61
N TYR A 71 -2.90 10.61 2.27
CA TYR A 71 -3.02 9.65 1.17
C TYR A 71 -4.15 8.66 1.40
N ILE A 72 -4.21 8.06 2.58
CA ILE A 72 -5.27 7.11 2.96
C ILE A 72 -6.65 7.80 2.93
N GLN A 73 -6.77 8.99 3.50
CA GLN A 73 -8.01 9.77 3.50
C GLN A 73 -8.48 10.09 2.08
N ARG A 74 -7.58 10.52 1.19
CA ARG A 74 -7.89 10.81 -0.21
C ARG A 74 -8.31 9.56 -0.97
N TRP A 75 -7.63 8.44 -0.76
CA TRP A 75 -7.97 7.17 -1.39
C TRP A 75 -9.37 6.71 -0.98
N PHE A 76 -9.69 6.76 0.33
CA PHE A 76 -10.99 6.36 0.84
C PHE A 76 -12.12 7.26 0.29
N ALA A 77 -11.91 8.58 0.31
CA ALA A 77 -12.90 9.53 -0.21
C ALA A 77 -13.17 9.39 -1.71
N ALA A 78 -12.17 8.93 -2.49
CA ALA A 78 -12.34 8.65 -3.92
C ALA A 78 -13.13 7.36 -4.16
N ARG A 79 -13.02 6.36 -3.27
CA ARG A 79 -13.76 5.10 -3.34
C ARG A 79 -15.27 5.33 -3.11
N GLU A 80 -15.62 6.06 -2.05
CA GLU A 80 -17.02 6.39 -1.72
C GLU A 80 -17.75 7.13 -2.84
N GLN A 81 -17.05 7.95 -3.63
CA GLN A 81 -17.63 8.66 -4.77
C GLN A 81 -17.86 7.77 -6.01
N GLN A 82 -17.21 6.61 -6.09
CA GLN A 82 -17.39 5.65 -7.18
C GLN A 82 -18.54 4.67 -6.90
N ASP A 83 -18.86 4.47 -5.62
CA ASP A 83 -19.94 3.59 -5.17
C ASP A 83 -21.30 4.32 -5.01
N ALA A 84 -21.34 5.65 -5.20
CA ALA A 84 -22.53 6.51 -5.14
C ALA A 84 -23.08 6.88 -6.53
#